data_AF-A0A955QLV3-F1
#
_entry.id   AF-A0A955QLV3-F1
#
_cell.length_a   1.000
_cell.length_b   1.000
_cell.length_c   1.000
_cell.angle_alpha   90.00
_cell.angle_beta   90.00
_cell.angle_gamma   90.00
#
_symmetry.space_group_name_H-M   'P 1'
#
loop_
_entity.id
_entity.type
_entity.pdbx_description
1 polymer ?
#
loop_
_entity_poly.entity_id
_entity_poly.type
_entity_poly.pdbx_seq_one_letter_code
_entity_poly.pdbx_strand_id
1 'polypeptide(L)'
;MIGVLAIMAIVAGVVAPNIFQKIKTANQDAETHQLSVIGQGVELYVRQNLAFPSSLIALSPDYVSIAQSQLNTNASGFLRYLVLQPNITGFSNSTGLATNQLGNARFLLITHLGQHANPAILTDANFESWWNTDETATPDLKIYRGHLGHLFHLLSVSGSGAGGSYMVNGSPTNSGGALLSTHLRYHLAGTSIGLDENNTYGTPELQVALTTDAGYQFDPDCPAGSKWRTISSGCYVP
;
A
#
# COMPACT_ATOMS: atom_id res chain seq x y z
N MET A 1 -55.01 37.52 -5.29
CA MET A 1 -53.56 37.27 -5.49
C MET A 1 -52.85 36.69 -4.26
N ILE A 2 -53.27 36.97 -3.02
CA ILE A 2 -52.62 36.45 -1.79
C ILE A 2 -52.67 34.91 -1.68
N GLY A 3 -53.75 34.27 -2.16
CA GLY A 3 -53.90 32.80 -2.09
C GLY A 3 -52.96 32.00 -3.00
N VAL A 4 -52.51 32.56 -4.13
CA VAL A 4 -51.59 31.88 -5.07
C VAL A 4 -50.15 31.88 -4.53
N LEU A 5 -49.75 32.96 -3.86
CA LEU A 5 -48.45 33.05 -3.16
C LEU A 5 -48.36 32.05 -2.00
N ALA A 6 -49.44 31.85 -1.24
CA ALA A 6 -49.47 30.88 -0.15
C ALA A 6 -49.33 29.44 -0.66
N ILE A 7 -50.01 29.08 -1.77
CA ILE A 7 -49.91 27.74 -2.36
C ILE A 7 -48.52 27.50 -2.96
N MET A 8 -47.90 28.49 -3.62
CA MET A 8 -46.51 28.36 -4.09
C MET A 8 -45.51 28.24 -2.94
N ALA A 9 -45.70 28.96 -1.84
CA ALA A 9 -44.83 28.84 -0.66
C ALA A 9 -44.95 27.47 0.03
N ILE A 10 -46.16 26.91 0.10
CA ILE A 10 -46.39 25.57 0.68
C ILE A 10 -45.80 24.49 -0.23
N VAL A 11 -45.99 24.57 -1.55
CA VAL A 11 -45.41 23.61 -2.50
C VAL A 11 -43.88 23.72 -2.53
N ALA A 12 -43.32 24.92 -2.49
CA ALA A 12 -41.86 25.12 -2.35
C ALA A 12 -41.32 24.56 -1.03
N GLY A 13 -42.06 24.70 0.06
CA GLY A 13 -41.72 24.16 1.38
C GLY A 13 -41.71 22.63 1.45
N VAL A 14 -42.52 21.95 0.64
CA VAL A 14 -42.60 20.47 0.60
C VAL A 14 -41.54 19.85 -0.32
N VAL A 15 -41.12 20.54 -1.38
CA VAL A 15 -40.15 20.01 -2.36
C VAL A 15 -38.70 20.24 -1.93
N ALA A 16 -38.40 21.33 -1.23
CA ALA A 16 -37.03 21.68 -0.83
C ALA A 16 -36.30 20.60 0.02
N PRO A 17 -36.92 19.98 1.06
CA PRO A 17 -36.23 18.99 1.90
C PRO A 17 -35.73 17.77 1.12
N ASN A 18 -36.52 17.32 0.14
CA ASN A 18 -36.18 16.15 -0.68
C ASN A 18 -35.01 16.41 -1.62
N ILE A 19 -34.88 17.64 -2.14
CA ILE A 19 -33.75 18.02 -3.00
C ILE A 19 -32.45 18.05 -2.18
N PHE A 20 -32.48 18.62 -0.97
CA PHE A 20 -31.30 18.65 -0.10
C PHE A 20 -30.80 17.26 0.29
N GLN A 21 -31.70 16.33 0.62
CA GLN A 21 -31.32 14.95 0.92
C GLN A 21 -30.67 14.28 -0.30
N LYS A 22 -31.25 14.46 -1.50
CA LYS A 22 -30.68 13.90 -2.74
C LYS A 22 -29.29 14.46 -3.06
N ILE A 23 -29.08 15.76 -2.89
CA ILE A 23 -27.76 16.38 -3.09
C ILE A 23 -26.75 15.82 -2.08
N LYS A 24 -27.15 15.67 -0.81
CA LYS A 24 -26.29 15.10 0.23
C LYS A 24 -25.86 13.67 -0.10
N THR A 25 -26.79 12.82 -0.48
CA THR A 25 -26.50 11.44 -0.90
C THR A 25 -25.61 11.42 -2.14
N ALA A 26 -25.90 12.25 -3.15
CA ALA A 26 -25.06 12.32 -4.34
C ALA A 26 -23.61 12.74 -4.02
N ASN A 27 -23.41 13.68 -3.09
CA ASN A 27 -22.07 14.07 -2.64
C ASN A 27 -21.35 12.93 -1.88
N GLN A 28 -22.09 12.16 -1.08
CA GLN A 28 -21.57 10.99 -0.37
C GLN A 28 -21.12 9.89 -1.35
N ASP A 29 -21.94 9.62 -2.36
CA ASP A 29 -21.63 8.62 -3.39
C ASP A 29 -20.45 9.06 -4.25
N ALA A 30 -20.42 10.33 -4.65
CA ALA A 30 -19.31 10.91 -5.41
C ALA A 30 -17.99 10.83 -4.63
N GLU A 31 -18.00 11.14 -3.34
CA GLU A 31 -16.80 11.05 -2.50
C GLU A 31 -16.33 9.61 -2.34
N THR A 32 -17.26 8.66 -2.12
CA THR A 32 -16.94 7.23 -2.04
C THR A 32 -16.27 6.75 -3.33
N HIS A 33 -16.79 7.16 -4.49
CA HIS A 33 -16.21 6.86 -5.78
C HIS A 33 -14.81 7.49 -5.94
N GLN A 34 -14.63 8.75 -5.56
CA GLN A 34 -13.33 9.43 -5.60
C GLN A 34 -12.30 8.74 -4.71
N LEU A 35 -12.66 8.35 -3.48
CA LEU A 35 -11.77 7.60 -2.60
C LEU A 35 -11.34 6.26 -3.22
N SER A 36 -12.26 5.57 -3.90
CA SER A 36 -11.95 4.33 -4.61
C SER A 36 -10.93 4.54 -5.73
N VAL A 37 -11.12 5.57 -6.55
CA VAL A 37 -10.17 5.94 -7.62
C VAL A 37 -8.80 6.29 -7.05
N ILE A 38 -8.75 7.07 -5.97
CA ILE A 38 -7.50 7.40 -5.27
C ILE A 38 -6.85 6.13 -4.72
N GLY A 39 -7.63 5.21 -4.14
CA GLY A 39 -7.14 3.94 -3.62
C GLY A 39 -6.50 3.05 -4.69
N GLN A 40 -7.11 2.99 -5.88
CA GLN A 40 -6.50 2.31 -7.04
C GLN A 40 -5.20 2.99 -7.48
N GLY A 41 -5.14 4.32 -7.41
CA GLY A 41 -3.91 5.07 -7.65
C GLY A 41 -2.80 4.74 -6.66
N VAL A 42 -3.12 4.56 -5.37
CA VAL A 42 -2.16 4.12 -4.35
C VAL A 42 -1.60 2.74 -4.69
N GLU A 43 -2.45 1.79 -5.09
CA GLU A 43 -2.00 0.46 -5.52
C GLU A 43 -1.05 0.55 -6.73
N LEU A 44 -1.41 1.35 -7.75
CA LEU A 44 -0.58 1.54 -8.93
C LEU A 44 0.77 2.20 -8.59
N TYR A 45 0.76 3.20 -7.70
CA TYR A 45 1.97 3.85 -7.20
C TYR A 45 2.90 2.84 -6.54
N VAL A 46 2.37 2.01 -5.63
CA VAL A 46 3.15 1.00 -4.91
C VAL A 46 3.76 -0.01 -5.88
N ARG A 47 3.01 -0.43 -6.90
CA ARG A 47 3.49 -1.36 -7.93
C ARG A 47 4.65 -0.80 -8.75
N GLN A 48 4.59 0.48 -9.13
CA GLN A 48 5.59 1.08 -10.01
C GLN A 48 6.84 1.59 -9.27
N ASN A 49 6.65 2.16 -8.08
CA ASN A 49 7.74 2.77 -7.31
C ASN A 49 8.35 1.82 -6.28
N LEU A 50 7.74 0.65 -6.07
CA LEU A 50 8.13 -0.32 -5.04
C LEU A 50 8.17 0.31 -3.63
N ALA A 51 7.30 1.29 -3.38
CA ALA A 51 7.23 2.04 -2.13
C ALA A 51 5.81 2.58 -1.91
N PHE A 52 5.44 2.82 -0.66
CA PHE A 52 4.18 3.51 -0.36
C PHE A 52 4.30 5.02 -0.66
N PRO A 53 3.22 5.67 -1.11
CA PRO A 53 3.22 7.11 -1.32
C PRO A 53 3.34 7.83 0.02
N SER A 54 4.22 8.83 0.10
CA SER A 54 4.41 9.65 1.31
C SER A 54 3.25 10.62 1.57
N SER A 55 2.47 10.94 0.53
CA SER A 55 1.29 11.79 0.61
C SER A 55 0.36 11.53 -0.59
N LEU A 56 -0.88 12.01 -0.52
CA LEU A 56 -1.82 11.93 -1.63
C LEU A 56 -1.33 12.68 -2.87
N ILE A 57 -0.61 13.79 -2.70
CA ILE A 57 -0.11 14.60 -3.84
C ILE A 57 0.81 13.79 -4.76
N ALA A 58 1.58 12.83 -4.22
CA ALA A 58 2.48 11.98 -4.99
C ALA A 58 1.76 11.11 -6.04
N LEU A 59 0.43 10.98 -5.95
CA LEU A 59 -0.38 10.21 -6.90
C LEU A 59 -0.71 10.99 -8.18
N SER A 60 -0.60 12.32 -8.18
CA SER A 60 -0.97 13.15 -9.34
C SER A 60 0.26 13.64 -10.12
N PRO A 61 0.18 13.70 -11.46
CA PRO A 61 -0.93 13.24 -12.31
C PRO A 61 -0.78 11.78 -12.76
N ASP A 62 0.37 11.16 -12.49
CA ASP A 62 0.80 9.93 -13.17
C ASP A 62 0.02 8.68 -12.75
N TYR A 63 -0.53 8.66 -11.53
CA TYR A 63 -1.25 7.52 -10.97
C TYR A 63 -2.76 7.77 -10.87
N VAL A 64 -3.15 9.04 -10.74
CA VAL A 64 -4.53 9.48 -10.68
C VAL A 64 -4.67 10.78 -11.47
N SER A 65 -5.55 10.78 -12.48
CA SER A 65 -5.87 11.95 -13.30
C SER A 65 -6.79 12.96 -12.59
N ILE A 66 -6.46 13.29 -11.34
CA ILE A 66 -7.13 14.28 -10.50
C ILE A 66 -6.10 15.36 -10.16
N ALA A 67 -6.54 16.62 -10.12
CA ALA A 67 -5.65 17.74 -9.76
C ALA A 67 -5.18 17.60 -8.30
N GLN A 68 -3.95 18.02 -8.01
CA GLN A 68 -3.36 17.91 -6.66
C GLN A 68 -4.22 18.53 -5.55
N SER A 69 -4.85 19.67 -5.81
CA SER A 69 -5.77 20.32 -4.86
C SER A 69 -6.98 19.43 -4.55
N GLN A 70 -7.51 18.76 -5.57
CA GLN A 70 -8.63 17.85 -5.46
C GLN A 70 -8.25 16.49 -4.88
N LEU A 71 -6.97 16.19 -4.60
CA LEU A 71 -6.58 14.98 -3.89
C LEU A 71 -6.63 15.19 -2.38
N ASN A 72 -6.12 16.33 -1.90
CA ASN A 72 -6.04 16.62 -0.47
C ASN A 72 -7.37 17.05 0.14
N THR A 73 -8.32 17.55 -0.65
CA THR A 73 -9.62 18.00 -0.14
C THR A 73 -10.77 17.45 -0.97
N ASN A 74 -11.88 17.16 -0.29
CA ASN A 74 -13.15 16.85 -0.94
C ASN A 74 -13.83 18.10 -1.53
N ALA A 75 -14.95 17.90 -2.22
CA ALA A 75 -15.69 18.98 -2.86
C ALA A 75 -16.19 20.07 -1.89
N SER A 76 -16.33 19.73 -0.61
CA SER A 76 -16.70 20.66 0.47
C SER A 76 -15.49 21.38 1.09
N GLY A 77 -14.26 21.11 0.62
CA GLY A 77 -13.03 21.73 1.13
C GLY A 77 -12.45 21.07 2.39
N PHE A 78 -12.98 19.93 2.83
CA PHE A 78 -12.44 19.20 3.98
C PHE A 78 -11.34 18.23 3.56
N LEU A 79 -10.35 18.05 4.43
CA LEU A 79 -9.16 17.24 4.17
C LEU A 79 -9.46 15.75 4.00
N ARG A 80 -8.74 15.12 3.08
CA ARG A 80 -8.57 13.67 2.97
C ARG A 80 -7.26 13.25 3.62
N TYR A 81 -7.29 12.12 4.32
CA TYR A 81 -6.16 11.57 5.02
C TYR A 81 -5.81 10.22 4.43
N LEU A 82 -4.54 10.05 4.03
CA LEU A 82 -3.97 8.74 3.74
C LEU A 82 -3.23 8.27 4.98
N VAL A 83 -3.58 7.08 5.46
CA VAL A 83 -2.93 6.47 6.64
C VAL A 83 -2.53 5.05 6.31
N LEU A 84 -1.25 4.76 6.37
CA LEU A 84 -0.72 3.39 6.31
C LEU A 84 -0.83 2.74 7.69
N GLN A 85 -0.91 1.42 7.74
CA GLN A 85 -0.87 0.74 9.03
C GLN A 85 0.47 1.04 9.76
N PRO A 86 0.45 1.47 11.04
CA PRO A 86 1.64 2.02 11.71
C PRO A 86 2.86 1.11 11.68
N ASN A 87 2.68 -0.19 11.91
CA ASN A 87 3.78 -1.16 11.92
C ASN A 87 4.46 -1.44 10.56
N ILE A 88 3.96 -0.86 9.46
CA ILE A 88 4.60 -0.93 8.13
C ILE A 88 4.98 0.45 7.57
N THR A 89 4.79 1.54 8.33
CA THR A 89 5.11 2.90 7.87
C THR A 89 6.58 3.09 7.48
N GLY A 90 7.49 2.33 8.09
CA GLY A 90 8.92 2.30 7.77
C GLY A 90 9.31 1.27 6.70
N PHE A 91 8.36 0.73 5.94
CA PHE A 91 8.65 -0.25 4.90
C PHE A 91 9.67 0.30 3.88
N SER A 92 10.73 -0.47 3.67
CA SER A 92 11.62 -0.35 2.51
C SER A 92 11.61 -1.67 1.76
N ASN A 93 11.46 -1.60 0.45
CA ASN A 93 11.46 -2.79 -0.39
C ASN A 93 12.84 -3.46 -0.49
N SER A 94 13.92 -2.81 -0.07
CA SER A 94 15.23 -3.47 0.10
C SER A 94 15.25 -4.42 1.30
N THR A 95 14.50 -4.10 2.36
CA THR A 95 14.43 -4.90 3.59
C THR A 95 13.28 -5.90 3.53
N GLY A 96 12.16 -5.52 2.92
CA GLY A 96 10.94 -6.33 2.87
C GLY A 96 10.14 -6.33 4.18
N LEU A 97 8.97 -6.96 4.15
CA LEU A 97 8.11 -7.19 5.32
C LEU A 97 8.41 -8.55 5.95
N ALA A 98 8.34 -8.64 7.28
CA ALA A 98 8.32 -9.93 7.95
C ALA A 98 6.99 -10.68 7.70
N THR A 99 6.99 -12.00 7.88
CA THR A 99 5.82 -12.85 7.64
C THR A 99 4.58 -12.42 8.44
N ASN A 100 4.76 -12.02 9.69
CA ASN A 100 3.68 -11.54 10.55
C ASN A 100 3.22 -10.11 10.21
N GLN A 101 3.90 -9.40 9.30
CA GLN A 101 3.54 -8.04 8.86
C GLN A 101 2.78 -8.04 7.53
N LEU A 102 2.74 -9.15 6.78
CA LEU A 102 2.08 -9.18 5.47
C LEU A 102 0.59 -8.83 5.54
N GLY A 103 -0.13 -9.36 6.53
CA GLY A 103 -1.55 -9.01 6.77
C GLY A 103 -1.76 -7.53 7.12
N ASN A 104 -0.68 -6.82 7.45
CA ASN A 104 -0.69 -5.41 7.78
C ASN A 104 -0.32 -4.51 6.59
N ALA A 105 -0.13 -5.07 5.39
CA ALA A 105 0.00 -4.32 4.15
C ALA A 105 -1.35 -3.66 3.77
N ARG A 106 -1.79 -2.69 4.57
CA ARG A 106 -3.10 -2.04 4.51
C ARG A 106 -2.97 -0.53 4.63
N PHE A 107 -3.96 0.17 4.07
CA PHE A 107 -4.10 1.61 4.21
C PHE A 107 -5.56 2.04 4.30
N LEU A 108 -5.77 3.23 4.85
CA LEU A 108 -7.04 3.91 4.94
C LEU A 108 -6.98 5.23 4.16
N LEU A 109 -8.04 5.52 3.41
CA LEU A 109 -8.33 6.88 2.94
C LEU A 109 -9.56 7.38 3.69
N ILE A 110 -9.40 8.42 4.48
CA ILE A 110 -10.42 8.93 5.38
C ILE A 110 -10.80 10.34 4.95
N THR A 111 -12.09 10.63 4.88
CA THR A 111 -12.63 11.94 4.56
C THR A 111 -13.93 12.14 5.34
N HIS A 112 -14.30 13.39 5.59
CA HIS A 112 -15.60 13.71 6.16
C HIS A 112 -16.20 14.92 5.44
N LEU A 113 -17.49 14.84 5.12
CA LEU A 113 -18.14 15.81 4.22
C LEU A 113 -18.62 17.09 4.90
N GLY A 114 -18.68 17.11 6.23
CA GLY A 114 -19.12 18.25 7.04
C GLY A 114 -18.10 18.84 8.00
N GLN A 115 -16.91 18.24 8.16
CA GLN A 115 -15.87 18.69 9.09
C GLN A 115 -14.53 18.02 8.78
N HIS A 116 -13.44 18.46 9.42
CA HIS A 116 -12.17 17.73 9.37
C HIS A 116 -12.25 16.49 10.27
N ALA A 117 -12.00 15.29 9.69
CA ALA A 117 -12.00 14.05 10.45
C ALA A 117 -10.86 13.96 11.49
N ASN A 118 -9.69 14.53 11.16
CA ASN A 118 -8.48 14.59 12.00
C ASN A 118 -8.16 13.26 12.76
N PRO A 119 -7.96 12.15 12.03
CA PRO A 119 -7.74 10.84 12.66
C PRO A 119 -6.39 10.80 13.40
N ALA A 120 -6.41 10.48 14.69
CA ALA A 120 -5.21 10.24 15.50
C ALA A 120 -4.82 8.75 15.45
N ILE A 121 -4.20 8.31 14.35
CA ILE A 121 -3.81 6.91 14.14
C ILE A 121 -2.29 6.78 14.30
N LEU A 122 -1.85 6.54 15.54
CA LEU A 122 -0.42 6.41 15.88
C LEU A 122 -0.03 4.96 16.21
N THR A 123 -1.00 4.10 16.51
CA THR A 123 -0.77 2.71 16.91
C THR A 123 -1.62 1.75 16.07
N ASP A 124 -1.20 0.49 16.00
CA ASP A 124 -1.98 -0.57 15.32
C ASP A 124 -3.40 -0.68 15.89
N ALA A 125 -3.57 -0.53 17.22
CA ALA A 125 -4.88 -0.54 17.84
C ALA A 125 -5.77 0.62 17.38
N ASN A 126 -5.21 1.84 17.22
CA ASN A 126 -5.94 2.95 16.63
C ASN A 126 -6.32 2.65 15.18
N PHE A 127 -5.40 2.08 14.41
CA PHE A 127 -5.66 1.70 13.03
C PHE A 127 -6.81 0.70 12.93
N GLU A 128 -6.81 -0.36 13.74
CA GLU A 128 -7.89 -1.35 13.76
C GLU A 128 -9.24 -0.74 14.18
N SER A 129 -9.26 0.23 15.09
CA SER A 129 -10.49 0.95 15.44
C SER A 129 -11.08 1.68 14.23
N TRP A 130 -10.24 2.37 13.44
CA TRP A 130 -10.67 3.05 12.23
C TRP A 130 -11.03 2.08 11.11
N TRP A 131 -10.26 1.01 10.95
CA TRP A 131 -10.51 -0.08 10.01
C TRP A 131 -11.89 -0.71 10.24
N ASN A 132 -12.28 -0.92 11.49
CA ASN A 132 -13.56 -1.53 11.85
C ASN A 132 -14.67 -0.51 12.13
N THR A 133 -14.46 0.77 11.83
CA THR A 133 -15.48 1.80 12.06
C THR A 133 -16.72 1.54 11.20
N ASP A 134 -17.89 1.52 11.83
CA ASP A 134 -19.19 1.47 11.17
C ASP A 134 -19.60 2.89 10.69
N GLU A 135 -19.46 3.12 9.40
CA GLU A 135 -19.80 4.39 8.75
C GLU A 135 -21.31 4.67 8.75
N THR A 136 -22.17 3.68 9.00
CA THR A 136 -23.63 3.90 9.06
C THR A 136 -24.04 4.74 10.27
N ALA A 137 -23.25 4.68 11.35
CA ALA A 137 -23.44 5.51 12.53
C ALA A 137 -22.94 6.96 12.35
N THR A 138 -22.15 7.23 11.30
CA THR A 138 -21.59 8.56 10.99
C THR A 138 -21.80 8.90 9.51
N PRO A 139 -22.99 9.40 9.11
CA PRO A 139 -23.42 9.47 7.71
C PRO A 139 -22.48 10.22 6.76
N ASP A 140 -21.70 11.17 7.27
CA ASP A 140 -20.81 12.04 6.51
C ASP A 140 -19.33 11.62 6.55
N LEU A 141 -18.99 10.60 7.34
CA LEU A 141 -17.68 9.96 7.33
C LEU A 141 -17.62 8.97 6.17
N LYS A 142 -16.55 9.02 5.38
CA LYS A 142 -16.24 8.01 4.36
C LYS A 142 -14.84 7.47 4.54
N ILE A 143 -14.72 6.15 4.50
CA ILE A 143 -13.45 5.44 4.67
C ILE A 143 -13.31 4.42 3.55
N TYR A 144 -12.29 4.59 2.71
CA TYR A 144 -11.84 3.54 1.81
C TYR A 144 -10.75 2.71 2.50
N ARG A 145 -10.89 1.38 2.41
CA ARG A 145 -10.00 0.39 3.04
C ARG A 145 -9.27 -0.37 1.96
N GLY A 146 -7.97 -0.15 1.84
CA GLY A 146 -7.13 -0.82 0.87
C GLY A 146 -6.30 -1.92 1.51
N HIS A 147 -6.20 -3.06 0.84
CA HIS A 147 -5.30 -4.15 1.19
C HIS A 147 -4.35 -4.39 0.02
N LEU A 148 -3.05 -4.42 0.28
CA LEU A 148 -1.97 -4.48 -0.71
C LEU A 148 -1.10 -5.73 -0.56
N GLY A 149 -1.41 -6.62 0.38
CA GLY A 149 -0.65 -7.85 0.59
C GLY A 149 -0.54 -8.76 -0.65
N HIS A 150 -1.48 -8.68 -1.60
CA HIS A 150 -1.41 -9.42 -2.87
C HIS A 150 -0.33 -8.94 -3.82
N LEU A 151 0.24 -7.75 -3.60
CA LEU A 151 1.38 -7.23 -4.37
C LEU A 151 2.72 -7.79 -3.89
N PHE A 152 2.74 -8.49 -2.76
CA PHE A 152 3.95 -8.99 -2.14
C PHE A 152 4.18 -10.46 -2.46
N HIS A 153 5.44 -10.81 -2.63
CA HIS A 153 5.92 -12.17 -2.82
C HIS A 153 7.01 -12.50 -1.81
N LEU A 154 7.02 -13.74 -1.36
CA LEU A 154 8.03 -14.24 -0.45
C LEU A 154 9.36 -14.43 -1.18
N LEU A 155 10.41 -13.80 -0.69
CA LEU A 155 11.79 -14.06 -1.10
C LEU A 155 12.51 -14.79 0.05
N SER A 156 13.07 -15.95 -0.28
CA SER A 156 14.02 -16.65 0.58
C SER A 156 15.41 -16.64 -0.05
N VAL A 157 16.42 -16.17 0.68
CA VAL A 157 17.84 -16.27 0.28
C VAL A 157 18.62 -16.83 1.46
N SER A 158 19.37 -17.91 1.26
CA SER A 158 20.17 -18.54 2.31
C SER A 158 21.46 -19.12 1.75
N GLY A 159 22.37 -19.55 2.63
CA GLY A 159 23.54 -20.35 2.26
C GLY A 159 23.48 -21.74 2.89
N SER A 160 24.03 -22.75 2.22
CA SER A 160 24.39 -24.05 2.81
C SER A 160 25.85 -24.12 3.26
N GLY A 161 26.66 -23.12 2.90
CA GLY A 161 28.07 -23.02 3.28
C GLY A 161 28.61 -21.59 3.19
N ALA A 162 29.92 -21.46 3.37
CA ALA A 162 30.61 -20.19 3.39
C ALA A 162 30.67 -19.53 2.01
N GLY A 163 30.34 -18.24 1.94
CA GLY A 163 30.48 -17.41 0.76
C GLY A 163 29.15 -16.92 0.16
N GLY A 164 29.23 -16.39 -1.06
CA GLY A 164 28.11 -15.77 -1.74
C GLY A 164 27.74 -14.40 -1.18
N SER A 165 27.02 -13.62 -1.96
CA SER A 165 26.43 -12.35 -1.57
C SER A 165 25.23 -12.07 -2.44
N TYR A 166 24.31 -11.23 -1.98
CA TYR A 166 23.11 -10.93 -2.75
C TYR A 166 22.76 -9.46 -2.60
N MET A 167 21.89 -8.96 -3.47
CA MET A 167 21.36 -7.61 -3.40
C MET A 167 19.85 -7.69 -3.57
N VAL A 168 19.11 -7.01 -2.69
CA VAL A 168 17.68 -6.83 -2.83
C VAL A 168 17.38 -5.35 -3.02
N ASN A 169 16.78 -5.01 -4.15
CA ASN A 169 16.39 -3.65 -4.51
C ASN A 169 17.51 -2.61 -4.32
N GLY A 170 18.73 -2.91 -4.78
CA GLY A 170 19.87 -2.01 -4.66
C GLY A 170 20.65 -2.08 -3.34
N SER A 171 20.18 -2.83 -2.34
CA SER A 171 20.87 -2.99 -1.06
C SER A 171 21.65 -4.31 -1.02
N PRO A 172 23.00 -4.28 -1.03
CA PRO A 172 23.81 -5.49 -0.98
C PRO A 172 23.90 -6.07 0.44
N THR A 173 24.00 -7.39 0.50
CA THR A 173 24.31 -8.20 1.68
C THR A 173 25.50 -9.08 1.36
N ASN A 174 26.58 -8.89 2.11
CA ASN A 174 27.84 -9.61 1.94
C ASN A 174 27.92 -10.76 2.95
N SER A 175 28.36 -11.94 2.53
CA SER A 175 28.73 -12.99 3.49
C SER A 175 30.04 -12.70 4.21
N GLY A 176 30.95 -11.94 3.58
CA GLY A 176 32.32 -11.77 4.09
C GLY A 176 33.10 -13.09 4.20
N GLY A 177 32.68 -14.13 3.47
CA GLY A 177 33.27 -15.47 3.55
C GLY A 177 32.73 -16.33 4.70
N ALA A 178 31.67 -15.89 5.38
CA ALA A 178 30.93 -16.69 6.35
C ALA A 178 29.70 -17.35 5.69
N LEU A 179 28.94 -18.11 6.48
CA LEU A 179 27.62 -18.59 6.07
C LEU A 179 26.67 -17.38 5.91
N LEU A 180 25.99 -17.28 4.76
CA LEU A 180 24.96 -16.27 4.54
C LEU A 180 23.81 -16.42 5.54
N SER A 181 23.47 -15.33 6.23
CA SER A 181 22.28 -15.28 7.08
C SER A 181 21.02 -15.44 6.22
N THR A 182 20.08 -16.25 6.69
CA THR A 182 18.78 -16.43 6.04
C THR A 182 18.04 -15.09 5.93
N HIS A 183 17.69 -14.73 4.71
CA HIS A 183 16.77 -13.65 4.37
C HIS A 183 15.43 -14.27 4.00
N LEU A 184 14.41 -14.05 4.83
CA LEU A 184 13.05 -14.56 4.59
C LEU A 184 12.06 -13.42 4.81
N ARG A 185 11.68 -12.75 3.71
CA ARG A 185 10.93 -11.50 3.73
C ARG A 185 10.00 -11.40 2.52
N TYR A 186 8.90 -10.67 2.69
CA TYR A 186 7.96 -10.34 1.62
C TYR A 186 8.38 -9.03 0.93
N HIS A 187 8.55 -9.07 -0.38
CA HIS A 187 8.92 -7.92 -1.20
C HIS A 187 7.87 -7.69 -2.28
N LEU A 188 7.79 -6.46 -2.81
CA LEU A 188 6.84 -6.14 -3.85
C LEU A 188 7.18 -6.85 -5.18
N ALA A 189 6.17 -7.19 -5.96
CA ALA A 189 6.36 -7.68 -7.32
C ALA A 189 7.17 -6.65 -8.14
N GLY A 190 8.16 -7.13 -8.90
CA GLY A 190 9.13 -6.32 -9.63
C GLY A 190 10.44 -6.02 -8.89
N THR A 191 10.57 -6.44 -7.62
CA THR A 191 11.81 -6.27 -6.85
C THR A 191 13.00 -6.91 -7.55
N SER A 192 14.05 -6.13 -7.83
CA SER A 192 15.30 -6.65 -8.39
C SER A 192 16.07 -7.44 -7.33
N ILE A 193 16.48 -8.65 -7.68
CA ILE A 193 17.31 -9.54 -6.89
C ILE A 193 18.58 -9.81 -7.70
N GLY A 194 19.74 -9.53 -7.12
CA GLY A 194 21.03 -9.91 -7.66
C GLY A 194 21.68 -10.96 -6.77
N LEU A 195 22.25 -12.00 -7.35
CA LEU A 195 22.98 -13.05 -6.66
C LEU A 195 24.41 -13.05 -7.18
N ASP A 196 25.38 -12.95 -6.27
CA ASP A 196 26.80 -12.89 -6.56
C ASP A 196 27.49 -14.06 -5.81
N GLU A 197 28.35 -14.83 -6.48
CA GLU A 197 29.08 -15.95 -5.88
C GLU A 197 30.24 -15.48 -4.98
N ASN A 198 30.66 -14.22 -5.11
CA ASN A 198 31.70 -13.62 -4.30
C ASN A 198 31.22 -13.31 -2.88
N ASN A 199 32.18 -13.22 -1.96
CA ASN A 199 31.92 -12.89 -0.55
C ASN A 199 31.46 -11.44 -0.33
N THR A 200 31.76 -10.57 -1.29
CA THR A 200 31.38 -9.16 -1.31
C THR A 200 30.67 -8.89 -2.62
N TYR A 201 29.46 -8.35 -2.53
CA TYR A 201 28.62 -8.08 -3.68
C TYR A 201 29.29 -7.04 -4.58
N GLY A 202 29.44 -7.41 -5.85
CA GLY A 202 29.94 -6.56 -6.91
C GLY A 202 29.11 -6.72 -8.17
N THR A 203 29.39 -7.75 -8.96
CA THR A 203 28.68 -8.02 -10.21
C THR A 203 27.91 -9.33 -10.06
N PRO A 204 26.56 -9.31 -10.14
CA PRO A 204 25.79 -10.54 -9.97
C PRO A 204 26.01 -11.50 -11.14
N GLU A 205 26.20 -12.79 -10.87
CA GLU A 205 26.09 -13.83 -11.89
C GLU A 205 24.63 -14.08 -12.31
N LEU A 206 23.68 -13.85 -11.39
CA LEU A 206 22.25 -13.93 -11.68
C LEU A 206 21.52 -12.68 -11.22
N GLN A 207 20.77 -12.05 -12.13
CA GLN A 207 19.86 -10.97 -11.80
C GLN A 207 18.45 -11.28 -12.30
N VAL A 208 17.47 -11.17 -11.41
CA VAL A 208 16.06 -11.48 -11.67
C VAL A 208 15.16 -10.43 -11.04
N ALA A 209 13.93 -10.31 -11.56
CA ALA A 209 12.88 -9.55 -10.93
C ALA A 209 11.89 -10.52 -10.24
N LEU A 210 11.52 -10.23 -9.00
CA LEU A 210 10.59 -11.03 -8.23
C LEU A 210 9.16 -10.88 -8.78
N THR A 211 8.63 -11.92 -9.42
CA THR A 211 7.25 -11.92 -9.96
C THR A 211 6.31 -12.91 -9.27
N THR A 212 6.89 -13.82 -8.50
CA THR A 212 6.21 -14.85 -7.70
C THR A 212 7.07 -15.13 -6.48
N ASP A 213 6.58 -15.93 -5.55
CA ASP A 213 7.44 -16.43 -4.46
C ASP A 213 8.66 -17.15 -5.03
N ALA A 214 9.84 -16.89 -4.46
CA ALA A 214 11.11 -17.43 -4.94
C ALA A 214 12.08 -17.74 -3.79
N GLY A 215 12.89 -18.77 -3.99
CA GLY A 215 13.95 -19.17 -3.07
C GLY A 215 15.28 -19.35 -3.77
N TYR A 216 16.36 -18.92 -3.13
CA TYR A 216 17.73 -19.10 -3.60
C TYR A 216 18.62 -19.61 -2.48
N GLN A 217 19.38 -20.67 -2.75
CA GLN A 217 20.38 -21.18 -1.82
C GLN A 217 21.76 -21.09 -2.47
N PHE A 218 22.69 -20.44 -1.78
CA PHE A 218 24.11 -20.50 -2.13
C PHE A 218 24.72 -21.80 -1.62
N ASP A 219 25.37 -22.54 -2.50
CA ASP A 219 26.10 -23.75 -2.15
C ASP A 219 27.53 -23.71 -2.73
N PRO A 220 28.57 -23.61 -1.87
CA PRO A 220 29.95 -23.48 -2.33
C PRO A 220 30.51 -24.75 -2.97
N ASP A 221 29.89 -25.91 -2.76
CA ASP A 221 30.35 -27.19 -3.32
C ASP A 221 29.94 -27.35 -4.79
N CYS A 222 29.07 -26.49 -5.29
CA CYS A 222 28.72 -26.43 -6.71
C CYS A 222 29.85 -25.80 -7.56
N PRO A 223 29.94 -26.16 -8.85
CA PRO A 223 30.82 -25.50 -9.80
C PRO A 223 30.57 -23.98 -9.86
N ALA A 224 31.62 -23.22 -10.16
CA ALA A 224 31.53 -21.77 -10.36
C ALA A 224 30.53 -21.42 -11.48
N GLY A 225 29.75 -20.36 -11.27
CA GLY A 225 28.62 -19.97 -12.13
C GLY A 225 27.34 -20.79 -11.90
N SER A 226 27.33 -21.72 -10.94
CA SER A 226 26.16 -22.54 -10.60
C SER A 226 25.95 -22.72 -9.08
N LYS A 227 26.61 -21.90 -8.25
CA LYS A 227 26.52 -22.00 -6.80
C LYS A 227 25.18 -21.53 -6.26
N TRP A 228 24.47 -20.68 -6.98
CA TRP A 228 23.11 -20.28 -6.66
C TRP A 228 22.10 -21.27 -7.25
N ARG A 229 21.37 -21.96 -6.37
CA ARG A 229 20.29 -22.88 -6.76
C ARG A 229 18.94 -22.27 -6.44
N THR A 230 17.97 -22.43 -7.33
CA THR A 230 16.58 -22.13 -7.02
C THR A 230 16.01 -23.20 -6.09
N ILE A 231 15.46 -22.78 -4.96
CA ILE A 231 14.71 -23.65 -4.04
C ILE A 231 13.26 -23.62 -4.52
N SER A 232 12.65 -24.79 -4.76
CA SER A 232 11.25 -24.86 -5.19
C SER A 232 10.32 -24.21 -4.15
N SER A 233 9.31 -23.50 -4.64
CA SER A 233 8.28 -22.87 -3.83
C SER A 233 7.65 -23.86 -2.84
N GLY A 234 7.74 -23.57 -1.53
CA GLY A 234 7.09 -24.36 -0.47
C GLY A 234 8.05 -25.07 0.50
N CYS A 235 9.35 -25.11 0.22
CA CYS A 235 10.37 -25.68 1.13
C CYS A 235 11.22 -24.60 1.80
N TYR A 236 10.58 -23.53 2.30
CA TYR A 236 11.28 -22.47 3.02
C TYR A 236 11.38 -22.86 4.50
N VAL A 237 12.55 -23.34 4.92
CA VAL A 237 12.83 -23.62 6.35
C VAL A 237 13.33 -22.32 6.99
N PRO A 238 12.75 -21.85 8.10
CA PRO A 238 13.25 -20.69 8.84
C PRO A 238 14.63 -20.94 9.46
#